data_AF-A0ABC8SKL7-F1
#
_entry.id   AF-A0ABC8SKL7-F1
#
_cell.length_a   1.000
_cell.length_b   1.000
_cell.length_c   1.000
_cell.angle_alpha   90.00
_cell.angle_beta   90.00
_cell.angle_gamma   90.00
#
_symmetry.space_group_name_H-M   'P 1'
#
loop_
_entity.id
_entity.type
_entity.pdbx_description
1 polymer ?
#
loop_
_entity_poly.entity_id
_entity_poly.type
_entity_poly.pdbx_seq_one_letter_code
_entity_poly.pdbx_strand_id
1 'polypeptide(L)'
;MAKSMLFSVELYWANVKKVPAGSRQLYPSGVDFDTGVDDLNNPKWYVVWCANMNTHILPECVVSYKSSLSVPGQFNGSSSMKWVPRALPLVGKLFSKLESSLPPAKIRELRTLCNIFKEKKLRKEIFMKGLRSVVGDEMLRSTIHEIRGSE
;
A
#
# COMPACT_ATOMS: atom_id res chain seq x y z
N MET A 1 -19.29 6.13 12.70
CA MET A 1 -18.49 6.31 11.47
C MET A 1 -17.53 5.13 11.37
N ALA A 2 -17.87 4.08 10.61
CA ALA A 2 -17.02 2.90 10.49
C ALA A 2 -15.76 3.25 9.67
N LYS A 3 -14.60 3.21 10.30
CA LYS A 3 -13.30 3.22 9.61
C LYS A 3 -12.89 1.76 9.50
N SER A 4 -13.11 1.16 8.34
CA SER A 4 -12.57 -0.17 8.07
C SER A 4 -11.10 -0.02 7.68
N MET A 5 -10.26 -0.83 8.32
CA MET A 5 -8.80 -0.82 8.16
C MET A 5 -8.42 -2.08 7.39
N LEU A 6 -7.85 -1.92 6.20
CA LEU A 6 -7.31 -3.04 5.43
C LEU A 6 -5.79 -3.06 5.61
N PHE A 7 -5.27 -4.24 5.92
CA PHE A 7 -3.84 -4.53 5.91
C PHE A 7 -3.54 -5.30 4.62
N SER A 8 -2.59 -4.80 3.82
CA SER A 8 -1.95 -5.63 2.81
C SER A 8 -0.95 -6.54 3.51
N VAL A 9 -1.05 -7.84 3.26
CA VAL A 9 -0.19 -8.88 3.83
C VAL A 9 0.58 -9.51 2.70
N GLU A 10 1.91 -9.52 2.81
CA GLU A 10 2.77 -10.27 1.88
C GLU A 10 3.11 -11.61 2.53
N LEU A 11 2.76 -12.71 1.83
CA LEU A 11 3.03 -14.08 2.25
C LEU A 11 4.14 -14.63 1.36
N TYR A 12 5.37 -14.62 1.85
CA TYR A 12 6.51 -15.18 1.13
C TYR A 12 6.45 -16.72 1.15
N TRP A 13 6.33 -17.35 -0.02
CA TRP A 13 6.54 -18.79 -0.24
C TRP A 13 5.69 -19.71 0.66
N ALA A 14 4.43 -19.34 0.90
CA ALA A 14 3.52 -20.12 1.73
C ALA A 14 2.92 -21.30 0.95
N ASN A 15 3.09 -22.52 1.45
CA ASN A 15 2.33 -23.67 0.96
C ASN A 15 0.87 -23.55 1.43
N VAL A 16 -0.05 -23.66 0.47
CA VAL A 16 -1.47 -23.34 0.68
C VAL A 16 -2.32 -24.61 0.72
N LYS A 17 -3.24 -24.68 1.70
CA LYS A 17 -4.23 -25.75 1.80
C LYS A 17 -5.66 -25.23 1.66
N LYS A 18 -6.54 -26.03 1.06
CA LYS A 18 -7.98 -25.79 1.12
C LYS A 18 -8.54 -26.01 2.54
N VAL A 19 -9.20 -25.00 3.09
CA VAL A 19 -9.88 -25.04 4.38
C VAL A 19 -11.39 -24.86 4.15
N PRO A 20 -12.24 -25.79 4.62
CA PRO A 20 -13.69 -25.63 4.49
C PRO A 20 -14.22 -24.53 5.41
N ALA A 21 -15.27 -23.83 4.98
CA ALA A 21 -15.98 -22.87 5.80
C ALA A 21 -16.51 -23.55 7.09
N GLY A 22 -16.32 -22.91 8.24
CA GLY A 22 -16.68 -23.47 9.55
C GLY A 22 -15.66 -24.44 10.15
N SER A 23 -14.47 -24.58 9.54
CA SER A 23 -13.36 -25.35 10.12
C SER A 23 -12.98 -24.83 11.51
N ARG A 24 -12.74 -25.76 12.44
CA ARG A 24 -12.25 -25.49 13.81
C ARG A 24 -10.74 -25.66 13.94
N GLN A 25 -10.01 -25.70 12.83
CA GLN A 25 -8.56 -25.91 12.83
C GLN A 25 -7.84 -24.67 13.38
N LEU A 26 -7.08 -24.87 14.46
CA LEU A 26 -6.25 -23.83 15.08
C LEU A 26 -4.79 -23.86 14.58
N TYR A 27 -4.39 -24.96 13.95
CA TYR A 27 -3.05 -25.23 13.43
C TYR A 27 -3.15 -25.84 12.03
N PRO A 28 -2.10 -25.72 11.20
CA PRO A 28 -2.00 -26.49 9.96
C PRO A 28 -2.06 -27.99 10.26
N SER A 29 -2.66 -28.76 9.35
CA SER A 29 -2.80 -30.21 9.50
C SER A 29 -1.51 -30.99 9.24
N GLY A 30 -0.40 -30.29 8.97
CA GLY A 30 0.91 -30.84 8.64
C GLY A 30 1.91 -29.71 8.51
N VAL A 31 3.20 -30.02 8.67
CA VAL A 31 4.31 -29.05 8.57
C VAL A 31 4.49 -28.48 7.16
N ASP A 32 3.89 -29.11 6.16
CA ASP A 32 3.98 -28.70 4.76
C ASP A 32 3.01 -27.58 4.39
N PHE A 33 2.29 -26.97 5.34
CA PHE A 33 1.28 -25.95 5.06
C PHE A 33 1.44 -24.72 5.95
N ASP A 34 1.50 -23.55 5.32
CA ASP A 34 1.73 -22.27 5.98
C ASP A 34 0.47 -21.42 6.05
N THR A 35 -0.40 -21.52 5.04
CA THR A 35 -1.70 -20.81 4.99
C THR A 35 -2.85 -21.65 4.45
N GLY A 36 -4.07 -21.21 4.73
CA GLY A 36 -5.32 -21.81 4.24
C GLY A 36 -6.09 -20.91 3.29
N VAL A 37 -6.87 -21.48 2.38
CA VAL A 37 -7.80 -20.77 1.46
C VAL A 37 -9.12 -21.51 1.30
N ASP A 38 -10.18 -20.85 0.83
CA ASP A 38 -11.41 -21.55 0.41
C ASP A 38 -11.25 -22.37 -0.86
N ASP A 39 -10.55 -21.82 -1.84
CA ASP A 39 -10.39 -22.43 -3.14
C ASP A 39 -8.95 -22.32 -3.62
N LEU A 40 -8.38 -23.44 -4.07
CA LEU A 40 -6.99 -23.49 -4.51
C LEU A 40 -6.78 -22.83 -5.87
N ASN A 41 -7.83 -22.70 -6.69
CA ASN A 41 -7.74 -22.12 -8.03
C ASN A 41 -8.14 -20.65 -8.03
N ASN A 42 -9.14 -20.27 -7.22
CA ASN A 42 -9.66 -18.91 -7.14
C ASN A 42 -9.97 -18.49 -5.69
N PRO A 43 -8.93 -18.28 -4.86
CA PRO A 43 -9.09 -17.97 -3.44
C PRO A 43 -9.77 -16.61 -3.24
N LYS A 44 -10.80 -16.57 -2.40
CA LYS A 44 -11.47 -15.32 -1.99
C LYS A 44 -11.12 -14.92 -0.57
N TRP A 45 -10.74 -15.88 0.27
CA TRP A 45 -10.26 -15.60 1.62
C TRP A 45 -9.05 -16.47 1.96
N TYR A 46 -8.18 -15.89 2.76
CA TYR A 46 -6.97 -16.52 3.26
C TYR A 46 -7.06 -16.64 4.78
N VAL A 47 -6.57 -17.75 5.31
CA VAL A 47 -6.45 -18.02 6.74
C VAL A 47 -4.99 -18.19 7.07
N VAL A 48 -4.53 -17.44 8.07
CA VAL A 48 -3.24 -17.66 8.72
C VAL A 48 -3.53 -18.18 10.11
N TRP A 49 -2.97 -19.33 10.46
CA TRP A 49 -3.13 -19.91 11.79
C TRP A 49 -2.45 -19.04 12.85
N CYS A 50 -2.99 -19.03 14.07
CA CYS A 50 -2.47 -18.19 15.15
C CYS A 50 -0.97 -18.41 15.42
N ALA A 51 -0.49 -19.65 15.28
CA ALA A 51 0.92 -20.01 15.46
C ALA A 51 1.86 -19.30 14.46
N ASN A 52 1.36 -18.94 13.28
CA ASN A 52 2.15 -18.39 12.18
C ASN A 52 1.89 -16.88 11.98
N MET A 53 0.94 -16.31 12.73
CA MET A 53 0.47 -14.92 12.54
C MET A 53 1.60 -13.89 12.70
N ASN A 54 2.49 -14.07 13.68
CA ASN A 54 3.54 -13.10 13.98
C ASN A 54 4.78 -13.22 13.08
N THR A 55 4.92 -14.33 12.35
CA THR A 55 6.08 -14.63 11.51
C THR A 55 5.78 -14.52 10.03
N HIS A 56 4.52 -14.72 9.63
CA HIS A 56 4.10 -14.76 8.22
C HIS A 56 3.19 -13.60 7.81
N ILE A 57 2.77 -12.74 8.73
CA ILE A 57 2.02 -11.53 8.40
C ILE A 57 2.93 -10.32 8.54
N LEU A 58 3.33 -9.75 7.40
CA LEU A 58 3.99 -8.46 7.32
C LEU A 58 2.96 -7.39 6.93
N PRO A 59 2.57 -6.48 7.84
CA PRO A 59 1.66 -5.40 7.51
C PRO A 59 2.37 -4.37 6.63
N GLU A 60 2.06 -4.36 5.33
CA GLU A 60 2.75 -3.47 4.39
C GLU A 60 2.16 -2.05 4.42
N CYS A 61 0.84 -1.93 4.47
CA CYS A 61 0.18 -0.64 4.49
C CYS A 61 -1.16 -0.66 5.23
N VAL A 62 -1.60 0.53 5.64
CA VAL A 62 -2.90 0.75 6.26
C VAL A 62 -3.75 1.56 5.30
N VAL A 63 -4.82 0.96 4.80
CA VAL A 63 -5.79 1.65 3.95
C VAL A 63 -7.00 2.05 4.79
N SER A 64 -7.29 3.35 4.80
CA SER A 64 -8.52 3.90 5.36
C SER A 64 -9.42 4.35 4.22
N TYR A 65 -10.63 3.80 4.14
CA TYR A 65 -11.65 4.25 3.21
C TYR A 65 -12.92 4.64 3.96
N LYS A 66 -13.71 5.53 3.36
CA LYS A 66 -15.07 5.82 3.80
C LYS A 66 -16.00 5.11 2.83
N SER A 67 -16.75 4.13 3.31
CA SER A 67 -17.83 3.54 2.52
C SER A 67 -18.91 4.60 2.34
N SER A 68 -19.13 5.05 1.10
CA SER A 68 -20.35 5.80 0.77
C SER A 68 -21.43 4.76 0.49
N LEU A 69 -22.31 4.54 1.46
CA LEU A 69 -23.59 3.93 1.12
C LEU A 69 -24.26 4.84 0.08
N SER A 70 -24.72 4.20 -1.00
CA SER A 70 -24.90 4.74 -2.34
C SER A 70 -25.72 6.02 -2.46
N VAL A 71 -25.23 6.95 -3.28
CA VAL A 71 -26.08 7.76 -4.17
C VAL A 71 -25.46 7.65 -5.59
N PRO A 72 -26.20 7.23 -6.62
CA PRO A 72 -25.71 7.24 -7.99
C PRO A 72 -25.54 8.69 -8.44
N GLY A 73 -24.32 9.10 -8.76
CA GLY A 73 -24.07 10.38 -9.44
C GLY A 73 -23.23 11.42 -8.71
N GLN A 74 -22.18 11.04 -7.97
CA GLN A 74 -21.04 11.96 -7.78
C GLN A 74 -19.76 11.24 -7.35
N PHE A 75 -18.94 10.87 -8.34
CA PHE A 75 -17.58 10.41 -8.09
C PHE A 75 -16.69 11.61 -7.73
N ASN A 76 -16.45 11.80 -6.44
CA ASN A 76 -15.22 12.42 -5.95
C ASN A 76 -14.69 11.56 -4.80
N GLY A 77 -14.23 10.35 -5.14
CA GLY A 77 -13.51 9.46 -4.25
C GLY A 77 -12.14 10.04 -3.91
N SER A 78 -12.09 10.96 -2.94
CA SER A 78 -10.82 11.43 -2.38
C SER A 78 -10.23 10.32 -1.51
N SER A 79 -9.30 9.55 -2.10
CA SER A 79 -8.41 8.66 -1.35
C SER A 79 -7.58 9.48 -0.38
N SER A 80 -8.09 9.61 0.85
CA SER A 80 -7.36 10.18 1.98
C SER A 80 -6.34 9.15 2.48
N MET A 81 -5.30 8.88 1.68
CA MET A 81 -4.05 8.34 2.20
C MET A 81 -3.56 9.35 3.24
N LYS A 82 -3.84 9.08 4.52
CA LYS A 82 -3.20 9.79 5.61
C LYS A 82 -1.76 9.31 5.59
N TRP A 83 -0.85 10.20 5.24
CA TRP A 83 0.58 9.95 5.38
C TRP A 83 0.85 9.63 6.85
N VAL A 84 1.09 8.34 7.12
CA VAL A 84 1.47 7.88 8.46
C VAL A 84 2.93 8.23 8.65
N PRO A 85 3.35 8.70 9.84
CA PRO A 85 4.75 9.03 10.14
C PRO A 85 5.77 7.92 9.83
N ARG A 86 5.34 6.64 9.80
CA ARG A 86 6.23 5.51 9.43
C ARG A 86 6.59 5.44 7.94
N ALA A 87 5.92 6.17 7.05
CA ALA A 87 6.27 6.26 5.64
C ALA A 87 7.40 7.27 5.36
N LEU A 88 7.86 8.01 6.37
CA LEU A 88 8.93 9.02 6.23
C LEU A 88 10.23 8.48 5.58
N PRO A 89 10.72 7.26 5.89
CA PRO A 89 11.94 6.74 5.26
C PRO A 89 11.73 6.45 3.77
N LEU A 90 10.60 5.82 3.41
CA LEU A 90 10.23 5.52 2.02
C LEU A 90 10.01 6.79 1.20
N VAL A 91 9.38 7.79 1.81
CA VAL A 91 9.20 9.11 1.20
C VAL A 91 10.54 9.79 0.99
N GLY A 92 11.40 9.83 2.00
CA GLY A 92 12.73 10.43 1.90
C GLY A 92 13.56 9.78 0.80
N LYS A 93 13.55 8.44 0.74
CA LYS A 93 14.23 7.63 -0.27
C LYS A 93 13.65 7.83 -1.67
N LEU A 94 12.32 8.00 -1.79
CA LEU A 94 11.67 8.36 -3.04
C LEU A 94 12.13 9.74 -3.52
N PHE A 95 12.08 10.75 -2.65
CA PHE A 95 12.45 12.11 -3.03
C PHE A 95 13.92 12.25 -3.37
N SER A 96 14.83 11.64 -2.61
CA SER A 96 16.27 11.70 -2.92
C SER A 96 16.57 11.08 -4.29
N LYS A 97 15.92 9.96 -4.60
CA LYS A 97 16.10 9.26 -5.88
C LYS A 97 15.53 10.05 -7.05
N LEU A 98 14.34 10.61 -6.89
CA LEU A 98 13.75 11.52 -7.88
C LEU A 98 14.63 12.76 -8.10
N GLU A 99 15.18 13.36 -7.04
CA GLU A 99 16.12 14.48 -7.17
C GLU A 99 17.41 14.08 -7.89
N SER A 100 17.88 12.84 -7.78
CA SER A 100 19.06 12.37 -8.53
C SER A 100 18.78 11.99 -9.99
N SER A 101 17.53 11.65 -10.33
CA SER A 101 17.16 11.14 -11.66
C SER A 101 16.51 12.18 -12.58
N LEU A 102 16.15 13.36 -12.05
CA LEU A 102 15.46 14.40 -12.80
C LEU A 102 16.42 15.44 -13.41
N PRO A 103 16.05 16.07 -14.53
CA PRO A 103 16.72 17.27 -15.03
C PRO A 103 16.66 18.43 -14.01
N PRO A 104 17.67 19.31 -13.95
CA PRO A 104 17.73 20.42 -12.99
C PRO A 104 16.49 21.32 -12.94
N ALA A 105 15.86 21.57 -14.11
CA ALA A 105 14.64 22.36 -14.21
C ALA A 105 13.47 21.71 -13.44
N LYS A 106 13.29 20.39 -13.61
CA LYS A 106 12.23 19.61 -12.95
C LYS A 106 12.50 19.43 -11.45
N ILE A 107 13.76 19.28 -11.04
CA ILE A 107 14.15 19.24 -9.63
C ILE A 107 13.71 20.53 -8.92
N ARG A 108 13.95 21.69 -9.54
CA ARG A 108 13.54 22.98 -8.97
C ARG A 108 12.03 23.08 -8.81
N GLU A 109 11.27 22.66 -9.81
CA GLU A 109 9.80 22.61 -9.74
C GLU A 109 9.31 21.66 -8.64
N LEU A 110 9.91 20.47 -8.55
CA LEU A 110 9.61 19.47 -7.52
C LEU A 110 9.85 20.02 -6.10
N ARG A 111 10.99 20.68 -5.88
CA ARG A 111 11.34 21.27 -4.58
C ARG A 111 10.37 22.38 -4.18
N THR A 112 10.02 23.26 -5.11
CA THR A 112 9.00 24.29 -4.89
C THR A 112 7.66 23.67 -4.53
N LEU A 113 7.20 22.67 -5.28
CA LEU A 113 5.94 21.97 -5.01
C LEU A 113 5.92 21.32 -3.63
N CYS A 114 7.04 20.70 -3.22
CA CYS A 114 7.21 20.11 -1.90
C CYS A 114 7.20 21.14 -0.77
N ASN A 115 7.85 22.29 -0.96
CA ASN A 115 7.89 23.33 0.06
C ASN A 115 6.49 23.92 0.32
N ILE A 116 5.72 24.21 -0.74
CA ILE A 116 4.34 24.71 -0.62
C ILE A 116 3.45 23.69 0.10
N PHE A 117 3.66 22.38 -0.17
CA PHE A 117 2.93 21.32 0.52
C PHE A 117 3.32 21.18 1.99
N LYS A 118 4.63 21.26 2.33
CA LYS A 118 5.13 21.25 3.71
C LYS A 118 4.57 22.42 4.53
N GLU A 119 4.42 23.59 3.91
CA GLU A 119 3.79 24.76 4.51
C GLU A 119 2.26 24.62 4.69
N LYS A 120 1.68 23.46 4.35
CA LYS A 120 0.22 23.16 4.40
C LYS A 120 -0.65 24.09 3.54
N LYS A 121 -0.04 24.86 2.64
CA LYS A 121 -0.72 25.76 1.71
C LYS A 121 -1.33 25.03 0.51
N LEU A 122 -0.97 23.77 0.31
CA LEU A 122 -1.40 22.97 -0.84
C LEU A 122 -2.23 21.75 -0.42
N ARG A 123 -3.40 21.59 -1.03
CA ARG A 123 -4.21 20.37 -0.89
C ARG A 123 -3.48 19.18 -1.50
N LYS A 124 -3.57 18.03 -0.84
CA LYS A 124 -2.91 16.78 -1.26
C LYS A 124 -3.23 16.38 -2.71
N GLU A 125 -4.47 16.56 -3.16
CA GLU A 125 -4.88 16.22 -4.53
C GLU A 125 -4.16 17.08 -5.58
N ILE A 126 -4.00 18.37 -5.29
CA ILE A 126 -3.30 19.32 -6.14
C ILE A 126 -1.80 19.00 -6.15
N PHE A 127 -1.24 18.68 -4.98
CA PHE A 127 0.13 18.19 -4.85
C PHE A 127 0.38 16.94 -5.68
N MET A 128 -0.48 15.92 -5.58
CA MET A 128 -0.32 14.66 -6.32
C MET A 128 -0.42 14.86 -7.85
N LYS A 129 -1.31 15.74 -8.31
CA LYS A 129 -1.39 16.11 -9.74
C LYS A 129 -0.12 16.81 -10.20
N GLY A 130 0.37 17.79 -9.43
CA GLY A 130 1.63 18.49 -9.74
C GLY A 130 2.83 17.54 -9.73
N LEU A 131 2.91 16.64 -8.75
CA LEU A 131 3.99 15.67 -8.64
C LEU A 131 4.06 14.76 -9.86
N ARG A 132 2.92 14.21 -10.28
CA ARG A 132 2.81 13.40 -11.51
C ARG A 132 3.15 14.19 -12.76
N SER A 133 2.80 15.48 -12.81
CA SER A 133 3.13 16.35 -13.93
C SER A 133 4.64 16.63 -14.03
N VAL A 134 5.32 16.86 -12.90
CA VAL A 134 6.75 17.16 -12.88
C VAL A 134 7.58 15.90 -13.13
N VAL A 135 7.22 14.81 -12.45
CA VAL A 135 8.02 13.58 -12.41
C VAL A 135 7.65 12.60 -13.52
N GLY A 136 6.36 12.50 -13.85
CA GLY A 136 5.80 11.47 -14.74
C GLY A 136 5.42 10.19 -13.98
N ASP A 137 4.33 9.55 -14.43
CA ASP A 137 3.81 8.33 -13.79
C ASP A 137 4.73 7.12 -13.97
N GLU A 138 5.44 7.02 -15.10
CA GLU A 138 6.41 5.95 -15.37
C GLU A 138 7.59 6.00 -14.41
N MET A 139 8.21 7.17 -14.28
CA MET A 139 9.32 7.37 -13.34
C MET A 139 8.88 7.12 -11.89
N LEU A 140 7.71 7.63 -11.49
CA LEU A 140 7.17 7.36 -10.15
C LEU A 140 7.01 5.85 -9.91
N ARG A 141 6.47 5.10 -10.87
CA ARG A 141 6.33 3.64 -10.75
C ARG A 141 7.68 2.93 -10.69
N SER A 142 8.62 3.31 -11.56
CA SER A 142 9.96 2.72 -11.61
C SER A 142 10.71 2.94 -10.29
N THR A 143 10.71 4.17 -9.76
CA THR A 143 11.39 4.48 -8.50
C THR A 143 10.74 3.75 -7.32
N ILE A 144 9.40 3.61 -7.30
CA ILE A 144 8.71 2.82 -6.27
C ILE A 144 9.10 1.34 -6.33
N HIS A 145 9.11 0.76 -7.53
CA HIS A 145 9.51 -0.64 -7.74
C HIS A 145 10.96 -0.86 -7.30
N GLU A 146 11.86 0.04 -7.67
CA GLU A 146 13.28 -0.05 -7.33
C GLU A 146 13.53 0.12 -5.83
N ILE A 147 12.79 0.99 -5.16
CA ILE A 147 12.88 1.15 -3.70
C ILE A 147 12.42 -0.11 -2.96
N ARG A 148 11.40 -0.80 -3.49
CA ARG A 148 10.84 -2.04 -2.94
C ARG A 148 11.67 -3.28 -3.27
N GLY A 149 12.35 -3.30 -4.41
CA GLY A 149 13.22 -4.42 -4.82
C GLY A 149 14.69 -4.29 -4.38
N SER A 150 15.04 -3.21 -3.67
CA SER A 150 16.39 -3.01 -3.09
C SER A 150 16.43 -3.36 -1.58
N GLU A 151 15.50 -4.19 -1.11
CA GLU A 151 15.46 -4.76 0.25
C GLU A 151 15.63 -6.28 0.20
#